data_AF-A0A2Z4PVW6-F1
#
_entry.id   AF-A0A2Z4PVW6-F1
#
_cell.length_a   1.000
_cell.length_b   1.000
_cell.length_c   1.000
_cell.angle_alpha   90.00
_cell.angle_beta   90.00
_cell.angle_gamma   90.00
#
_symmetry.space_group_name_H-M   'P 1'
#
loop_
_entity.id
_entity.type
_entity.pdbx_description
1 polymer ?
#
loop_
_entity_poly.entity_id
_entity_poly.type
_entity_poly.pdbx_seq_one_letter_code
_entity_poly.pdbx_strand_id
1 'polypeptide(L)'
;MTSEELKKKDFSWFEFEAQSTEIKFKDIINKFKKNLPMKSLENNILNISYDFEIKVIEQMRHIIVHKKGVVDNKVRFKNKVLKELGVSEKSDKADEFFKQINLYFGKKDCNKNCNKNCIFLLEFYKNKHKYIDVLGELRQSLMSYVYFTYTNIIELEKNTPLTPAQS
;
A
#
# COMPACT_ATOMS: atom_id res chain seq x y z
N MET A 1 15.11 5.34 19.47
CA MET A 1 14.24 4.62 20.39
C MET A 1 14.57 3.14 20.28
N THR A 2 15.04 2.53 21.35
CA THR A 2 15.51 1.13 21.38
C THR A 2 14.38 0.19 21.84
N SER A 3 14.56 -1.12 21.61
CA SER A 3 13.59 -2.15 22.02
C SER A 3 13.34 -2.17 23.54
N GLU A 4 14.36 -1.81 24.34
CA GLU A 4 14.25 -1.74 25.80
C GLU A 4 13.45 -0.54 26.30
N GLU A 5 13.45 0.57 25.55
CA GLU A 5 12.68 1.77 25.89
C GLU A 5 11.19 1.56 25.63
N LEU A 6 10.82 0.78 24.60
CA LEU A 6 9.43 0.48 24.24
C LEU A 6 8.74 -0.41 25.30
N LYS A 7 9.46 -1.34 25.91
CA LYS A 7 8.93 -2.22 26.97
C LYS A 7 8.50 -1.47 28.23
N LYS A 8 9.00 -0.25 28.42
CA LYS A 8 8.72 0.59 29.60
C LYS A 8 7.54 1.54 29.38
N LYS A 9 6.89 1.51 28.22
CA LYS A 9 5.76 2.38 27.89
C LYS A 9 4.44 1.67 28.16
N ASP A 10 3.50 2.39 28.73
CA ASP A 10 2.14 1.91 28.92
C ASP A 10 1.31 2.04 27.63
N PHE A 11 0.14 1.39 27.60
CA PHE A 11 -0.75 1.41 26.45
C PHE A 11 -1.18 2.83 26.05
N SER A 12 -1.41 3.71 27.02
CA SER A 12 -1.77 5.12 26.79
C SER A 12 -0.69 5.90 26.06
N TRP A 13 0.59 5.57 26.27
CA TRP A 13 1.69 6.15 25.51
C TRP A 13 1.63 5.75 24.03
N PHE A 14 1.26 4.50 23.73
CA PHE A 14 1.07 4.05 22.34
C PHE A 14 -0.16 4.67 21.68
N GLU A 15 -1.27 4.84 22.42
CA GLU A 15 -2.44 5.59 21.94
C GLU A 15 -2.11 7.04 21.66
N PHE A 16 -1.40 7.69 22.58
CA PHE A 16 -0.96 9.06 22.43
C PHE A 16 -0.02 9.22 21.24
N GLU A 17 1.00 8.36 21.10
CA GLU A 17 1.85 8.35 19.90
C GLU A 17 1.00 8.12 18.63
N ALA A 18 0.12 7.13 18.58
CA ALA A 18 -0.72 6.87 17.40
C ALA A 18 -1.66 8.05 17.02
N GLN A 19 -2.03 8.89 17.99
CA GLN A 19 -2.85 10.08 17.77
C GLN A 19 -2.03 11.35 17.48
N SER A 20 -0.87 11.50 18.13
CA SER A 20 0.01 12.69 18.05
C SER A 20 0.99 12.63 16.89
N THR A 21 1.41 11.42 16.52
CA THR A 21 2.15 11.22 15.31
C THR A 21 1.19 11.04 14.15
N GLU A 22 0.91 12.18 13.53
CA GLU A 22 0.98 12.25 12.07
C GLU A 22 2.44 11.94 11.64
N ILE A 23 3.02 10.79 12.07
CA ILE A 23 4.14 10.19 11.38
C ILE A 23 3.53 9.92 10.03
N LYS A 24 3.83 10.82 9.09
CA LYS A 24 3.44 10.66 7.71
C LYS A 24 4.02 9.31 7.37
N PHE A 25 3.18 8.35 7.00
CA PHE A 25 3.61 7.01 6.61
C PHE A 25 4.81 7.06 5.63
N LYS A 26 4.88 8.16 4.85
CA LYS A 26 6.07 8.60 4.10
C LYS A 26 7.38 8.61 4.89
N ASP A 27 7.45 9.12 6.12
CA ASP A 27 8.66 9.20 6.93
C ASP A 27 9.13 7.82 7.40
N ILE A 28 8.21 6.92 7.73
CA ILE A 28 8.55 5.51 8.00
C ILE A 28 9.10 4.88 6.73
N ILE A 29 8.37 4.98 5.61
CA ILE A 29 8.83 4.43 4.33
C ILE A 29 10.16 5.03 3.89
N ASN A 30 10.38 6.33 4.06
CA ASN A 30 11.62 6.99 3.69
C ASN A 30 12.78 6.54 4.58
N LYS A 31 12.56 6.34 5.88
CA LYS A 31 13.56 5.73 6.78
C LYS A 31 13.88 4.29 6.36
N PHE A 32 12.86 3.51 6.01
CA PHE A 32 13.05 2.15 5.48
C PHE A 32 13.82 2.16 4.17
N LYS A 33 13.45 3.01 3.20
CA LYS A 33 14.13 3.19 1.90
C LYS A 33 15.57 3.68 2.05
N LYS A 34 15.86 4.48 3.07
CA LYS A 34 17.21 4.99 3.34
C LYS A 34 18.12 3.91 3.94
N ASN A 35 17.56 3.03 4.77
CA ASN A 35 18.32 2.02 5.51
C ASN A 35 18.35 0.64 4.83
N LEU A 36 17.42 0.37 3.92
CA LEU A 36 17.40 -0.81 3.08
C LEU A 36 17.77 -0.38 1.66
N PRO A 37 18.84 -0.91 1.04
CA PRO A 37 19.13 -0.68 -0.37
C PRO A 37 18.05 -1.33 -1.25
N MET A 38 16.91 -0.66 -1.37
CA MET A 38 15.70 -1.09 -2.09
C MET A 38 15.85 -1.07 -3.61
N LYS A 39 17.08 -1.10 -4.15
CA LYS A 39 17.35 -1.17 -5.60
C LYS A 39 16.70 -2.41 -6.26
N SER A 40 16.30 -3.41 -5.48
CA SER A 40 15.61 -4.63 -5.93
C SER A 40 14.08 -4.48 -6.08
N LEU A 41 13.46 -3.35 -5.68
CA LEU A 41 12.00 -3.19 -5.78
C LEU A 41 11.48 -3.20 -7.23
N GLU A 42 12.26 -2.67 -8.17
CA GLU A 42 11.86 -2.56 -9.58
C GLU A 42 12.01 -3.87 -10.36
N ASN A 43 12.80 -4.83 -9.86
CA ASN A 43 13.07 -6.13 -10.49
C ASN A 43 12.78 -7.29 -9.54
N ASN A 44 11.64 -7.26 -8.85
CA ASN A 44 11.22 -8.42 -8.07
C ASN A 44 10.71 -9.53 -9.00
N ILE A 45 10.86 -10.80 -8.57
CA ILE A 45 10.48 -12.00 -9.33
C ILE A 45 8.99 -11.98 -9.74
N LEU A 46 8.17 -11.20 -9.05
CA LEU A 46 6.73 -11.10 -9.26
C LEU A 46 6.36 -9.95 -10.21
N ASN A 47 7.32 -9.13 -10.65
CA ASN A 47 7.12 -7.94 -11.49
C ASN A 47 6.06 -6.96 -10.92
N ILE A 48 5.95 -6.88 -9.58
CA ILE A 48 4.95 -6.04 -8.89
C ILE A 48 5.56 -4.68 -8.58
N SER A 49 4.86 -3.59 -8.94
CA SER A 49 5.25 -2.26 -8.47
C SER A 49 4.69 -2.02 -7.06
N TYR A 50 5.47 -2.37 -6.02
CA TYR A 50 5.04 -2.18 -4.63
C TYR A 50 4.78 -0.71 -4.26
N ASP A 51 5.54 0.21 -4.84
CA ASP A 51 5.31 1.65 -4.66
C ASP A 51 3.92 2.05 -5.18
N PHE A 52 3.50 1.47 -6.30
CA PHE A 52 2.15 1.65 -6.82
C PHE A 52 1.09 1.04 -5.89
N GLU A 53 1.24 -0.21 -5.47
CA GLU A 53 0.27 -0.89 -4.59
C GLU A 53 0.07 -0.13 -3.28
N ILE A 54 1.16 0.25 -2.61
CA ILE A 54 1.13 1.03 -1.37
C ILE A 54 0.42 2.37 -1.61
N LYS A 55 0.70 3.02 -2.73
CA LYS A 55 0.07 4.30 -3.06
C LYS A 55 -1.43 4.15 -3.30
N VAL A 56 -1.86 3.10 -4.00
CA VAL A 56 -3.28 2.82 -4.22
C VAL A 56 -3.98 2.56 -2.89
N ILE A 57 -3.41 1.75 -2.00
CA ILE A 57 -3.93 1.47 -0.66
C ILE A 57 -4.07 2.75 0.17
N GLU A 58 -3.05 3.61 0.18
CA GLU A 58 -3.07 4.89 0.88
C GLU A 58 -4.24 5.77 0.42
N GLN A 59 -4.41 5.92 -0.91
CA GLN A 59 -5.47 6.73 -1.48
C GLN A 59 -6.86 6.13 -1.25
N MET A 60 -6.98 4.80 -1.33
CA MET A 60 -8.23 4.10 -1.02
C MET A 60 -8.63 4.31 0.45
N ARG A 61 -7.70 4.13 1.39
CA ARG A 61 -7.94 4.38 2.83
C ARG A 61 -8.47 5.79 3.05
N HIS A 62 -7.84 6.80 2.44
CA HIS A 62 -8.27 8.18 2.57
C HIS A 62 -9.72 8.38 2.11
N ILE A 63 -10.10 7.77 0.98
CA ILE A 63 -11.47 7.89 0.45
C ILE A 63 -12.48 7.09 1.29
N ILE A 64 -12.09 5.92 1.79
CA ILE A 64 -12.95 5.11 2.67
C ILE A 64 -13.28 5.90 3.94
N VAL A 65 -12.25 6.44 4.61
CA VAL A 65 -12.39 7.16 5.87
C VAL A 65 -13.13 8.49 5.68
N HIS A 66 -12.75 9.30 4.68
CA HIS A 66 -13.27 10.67 4.56
C HIS A 66 -14.46 10.81 3.61
N LYS A 67 -14.65 9.87 2.68
CA LYS A 67 -15.70 9.93 1.65
C LYS A 67 -16.60 8.70 1.64
N LYS A 68 -16.59 7.89 2.70
CA LYS A 68 -17.39 6.65 2.83
C LYS A 68 -17.18 5.69 1.64
N GLY A 69 -15.98 5.69 1.08
CA GLY A 69 -15.60 4.83 -0.05
C GLY A 69 -16.11 5.31 -1.42
N VAL A 70 -16.73 6.49 -1.50
CA VAL A 70 -17.32 7.01 -2.74
C VAL A 70 -16.29 7.81 -3.54
N VAL A 71 -16.20 7.51 -4.84
CA VAL A 71 -15.33 8.18 -5.80
C VAL A 71 -16.14 8.79 -6.93
N ASP A 72 -16.04 10.11 -7.05
CA ASP A 72 -16.78 10.87 -8.06
C ASP A 72 -16.27 10.55 -9.47
N ASN A 73 -14.94 10.45 -9.64
CA ASN A 73 -14.31 10.19 -10.93
C ASN A 73 -13.07 9.30 -10.78
N LYS A 74 -13.14 8.07 -11.34
CA LYS A 74 -12.05 7.09 -11.31
C LYS A 74 -10.80 7.54 -12.08
N VAL A 75 -10.97 8.32 -13.15
CA VAL A 75 -9.84 8.89 -13.91
C VAL A 75 -9.10 9.92 -13.07
N ARG A 76 -9.83 10.77 -12.33
CA ARG A 76 -9.21 11.72 -11.39
C ARG A 76 -8.45 11.00 -10.27
N PHE A 77 -8.99 9.89 -9.77
CA PHE A 77 -8.29 9.03 -8.81
C PHE A 77 -6.99 8.47 -9.40
N LYS A 78 -7.06 7.88 -10.60
CA LYS A 78 -5.88 7.38 -11.34
C LYS A 78 -4.81 8.46 -11.47
N ASN A 79 -5.17 9.63 -12.00
CA ASN A 79 -4.20 10.68 -12.26
C ASN A 79 -3.55 11.19 -10.97
N LYS A 80 -4.29 11.19 -9.85
CA LYS A 80 -3.71 11.51 -8.53
C LYS A 80 -2.64 10.49 -8.13
N VAL A 81 -2.93 9.20 -8.26
CA VAL A 81 -1.96 8.12 -7.98
C VAL A 81 -0.73 8.22 -8.87
N LEU A 82 -0.92 8.35 -10.19
CA LEU A 82 0.19 8.45 -11.16
C LEU A 82 1.08 9.65 -10.90
N LYS A 83 0.48 10.81 -10.61
CA LYS A 83 1.22 12.04 -10.27
C LYS A 83 2.08 11.85 -9.01
N GLU A 84 1.55 11.20 -7.98
CA GLU A 84 2.32 10.92 -6.75
C GLU A 84 3.44 9.90 -6.95
N LEU A 85 3.36 9.08 -8.01
CA LEU A 85 4.40 8.12 -8.40
C LEU A 85 5.39 8.67 -9.44
N GLY A 86 5.16 9.88 -9.96
CA GLY A 86 5.98 10.45 -11.04
C GLY A 86 5.81 9.74 -12.39
N VAL A 87 4.70 9.02 -12.60
CA VAL A 87 4.44 8.28 -13.83
C VAL A 87 3.66 9.14 -14.83
N SER A 88 4.14 9.18 -16.08
CA SER A 88 3.45 9.89 -17.17
C SER A 88 2.11 9.24 -17.51
N GLU A 89 1.07 10.06 -17.67
CA GLU A 89 -0.28 9.60 -18.02
C GLU A 89 -0.38 8.90 -19.38
N LYS A 90 0.60 9.12 -20.28
CA LYS A 90 0.65 8.55 -21.64
C LYS A 90 1.55 7.30 -21.74
N SER A 91 2.02 6.76 -20.63
CA SER A 91 2.87 5.58 -20.62
C SER A 91 2.05 4.29 -20.63
N ASP A 92 2.58 3.21 -21.20
CA ASP A 92 1.94 1.89 -21.16
C ASP A 92 1.68 1.42 -19.71
N LYS A 93 2.58 1.79 -18.79
CA LYS A 93 2.42 1.55 -17.33
C LYS A 93 1.18 2.23 -16.76
N ALA A 94 0.81 3.42 -17.25
CA ALA A 94 -0.37 4.13 -16.77
C ALA A 94 -1.68 3.38 -17.08
N ASP A 95 -1.74 2.70 -18.22
CA ASP A 95 -2.90 1.91 -18.63
C ASP A 95 -2.98 0.59 -17.84
N GLU A 96 -1.85 -0.05 -17.59
CA GLU A 96 -1.78 -1.23 -16.72
C GLU A 96 -2.23 -0.91 -15.29
N PHE A 97 -1.68 0.15 -14.71
CA PHE A 97 -2.09 0.64 -13.39
C PHE A 97 -3.57 1.00 -13.33
N PHE A 98 -4.13 1.54 -14.41
CA PHE A 98 -5.56 1.81 -14.44
C PHE A 98 -6.42 0.55 -14.44
N LYS A 99 -5.99 -0.51 -15.15
CA LYS A 99 -6.66 -1.81 -15.12
C LYS A 99 -6.67 -2.38 -13.71
N GLN A 100 -5.54 -2.33 -13.01
CA GLN A 100 -5.41 -2.79 -11.63
C GLN A 100 -6.27 -1.97 -10.67
N ILE A 101 -6.20 -0.63 -10.73
CA ILE A 101 -7.04 0.27 -9.93
C ILE A 101 -8.54 -0.04 -10.12
N ASN A 102 -8.98 -0.33 -11.35
CA ASN A 102 -10.38 -0.62 -11.63
C ASN A 102 -10.88 -1.91 -10.98
N LEU A 103 -10.00 -2.82 -10.52
CA LEU A 103 -10.40 -4.02 -9.77
C LEU A 103 -11.00 -3.67 -8.41
N TYR A 104 -10.64 -2.52 -7.83
CA TYR A 104 -11.16 -2.08 -6.52
C TYR A 104 -12.50 -1.33 -6.63
N PHE A 105 -12.99 -1.06 -7.84
CA PHE A 105 -14.17 -0.24 -8.05
C PHE A 105 -15.39 -1.04 -8.50
N GLY A 106 -16.51 -0.83 -7.83
CA GLY A 106 -17.83 -1.33 -8.22
C GLY A 106 -18.88 -0.22 -8.18
N LYS A 107 -20.09 -0.54 -8.66
CA LYS A 107 -21.26 0.30 -8.43
C LYS A 107 -21.94 -0.17 -7.15
N LYS A 108 -22.27 0.76 -6.25
CA LYS A 108 -23.08 0.45 -5.08
C LYS A 108 -24.55 0.67 -5.42
N ASP A 109 -25.34 -0.39 -5.38
CA ASP A 109 -26.81 -0.27 -5.46
C ASP A 109 -27.34 0.37 -4.17
N CYS A 110 -27.34 1.69 -4.15
CA CYS A 110 -28.14 2.47 -3.21
C CYS A 110 -29.41 2.88 -3.95
N ASN A 111 -30.56 2.27 -3.64
CA ASN A 111 -31.91 2.65 -4.05
C ASN A 111 -32.02 3.41 -5.39
N LYS A 112 -32.24 2.67 -6.49
CA LYS A 112 -32.73 3.06 -7.82
C LYS A 112 -32.06 4.21 -8.60
N ASN A 113 -31.15 5.01 -8.05
CA ASN A 113 -30.57 6.17 -8.76
C ASN A 113 -29.09 6.48 -8.44
N CYS A 114 -28.37 5.61 -7.73
CA CYS A 114 -26.99 5.91 -7.32
C CYS A 114 -25.95 5.30 -8.27
N ASN A 115 -25.63 5.99 -9.38
CA ASN A 115 -24.52 5.64 -10.30
C ASN A 115 -23.14 6.08 -9.76
N LYS A 116 -22.87 5.93 -8.46
CA LYS A 116 -21.59 6.36 -7.86
C LYS A 116 -20.58 5.21 -7.86
N ASN A 117 -19.34 5.51 -8.26
CA ASN A 117 -18.25 4.54 -8.12
C ASN A 117 -17.90 4.41 -6.65
N CYS A 118 -17.84 3.19 -6.15
CA CYS A 118 -17.47 2.90 -4.77
C CYS A 118 -16.28 1.94 -4.74
N ILE A 119 -15.41 2.11 -3.74
CA ILE A 119 -14.34 1.18 -3.44
C ILE A 119 -14.94 -0.04 -2.73
N PHE A 120 -14.65 -1.24 -3.22
CA PHE A 120 -15.01 -2.51 -2.61
C PHE A 120 -13.75 -3.18 -2.06
N LEU A 121 -13.83 -3.74 -0.85
CA LEU A 121 -12.70 -4.41 -0.18
C LEU A 121 -12.93 -5.89 0.12
N LEU A 122 -14.13 -6.40 -0.15
CA LEU A 122 -14.50 -7.79 0.11
C LEU A 122 -14.67 -8.49 -1.24
N GLU A 123 -15.89 -8.76 -1.62
CA GLU A 123 -16.23 -9.44 -2.86
C GLU A 123 -17.24 -8.58 -3.60
N PHE A 124 -17.13 -8.52 -4.93
CA PHE A 124 -18.23 -8.01 -5.74
C PHE A 124 -18.42 -8.79 -7.03
N TYR A 125 -19.67 -8.82 -7.47
CA TYR A 125 -20.07 -9.46 -8.72
C TYR A 125 -19.51 -8.68 -9.90
N LYS A 126 -18.61 -9.30 -10.66
CA LYS A 126 -18.17 -8.76 -11.95
C LYS A 126 -19.15 -9.13 -13.06
N ASN A 127 -19.68 -10.35 -13.01
CA ASN A 127 -20.75 -10.88 -13.87
C ASN A 127 -21.43 -12.08 -13.20
N LYS A 128 -22.45 -12.68 -13.83
CA LYS A 128 -23.28 -13.77 -13.26
C LYS A 128 -22.49 -14.99 -12.73
N HIS A 129 -21.23 -15.17 -13.13
CA HIS A 129 -20.45 -16.36 -12.81
C HIS A 129 -19.06 -16.04 -12.24
N LYS A 130 -18.72 -14.76 -12.03
CA LYS A 130 -17.39 -14.35 -11.61
C LYS A 130 -17.45 -13.34 -10.47
N TYR A 131 -16.88 -13.77 -9.35
CA TYR A 131 -16.58 -12.94 -8.19
C TYR A 131 -15.14 -12.46 -8.30
N ILE A 132 -14.89 -11.24 -7.82
CA ILE A 132 -13.54 -10.77 -7.54
C ILE A 132 -13.38 -10.79 -6.03
N ASP A 133 -12.46 -11.60 -5.51
CA ASP A 133 -12.03 -11.56 -4.11
C ASP A 133 -10.98 -10.45 -3.94
N VAL A 134 -11.46 -9.24 -3.69
CA VAL A 134 -10.60 -8.06 -3.53
C VAL A 134 -9.76 -8.17 -2.26
N LEU A 135 -10.31 -8.82 -1.22
CA LEU A 135 -9.61 -9.02 0.03
C LEU A 135 -8.43 -9.99 -0.15
N GLY A 136 -8.63 -11.06 -0.90
CA GLY A 136 -7.59 -12.02 -1.28
C GLY A 136 -6.44 -11.33 -2.02
N GLU A 137 -6.74 -10.55 -3.05
CA GLU A 137 -5.74 -9.79 -3.82
C GLU A 137 -4.95 -8.80 -2.94
N LEU A 138 -5.65 -8.08 -2.05
CA LEU A 138 -5.01 -7.15 -1.12
C LEU A 138 -4.10 -7.88 -0.12
N ARG A 139 -4.57 -9.00 0.43
CA ARG A 139 -3.77 -9.84 1.34
C ARG A 139 -2.53 -10.37 0.63
N GLN A 140 -2.68 -10.87 -0.58
CA GLN A 140 -1.57 -11.38 -1.38
C GLN A 140 -0.52 -10.30 -1.64
N SER A 141 -0.95 -9.10 -2.03
CA SER A 141 -0.06 -7.95 -2.26
C SER A 141 0.70 -7.55 -0.99
N LEU A 142 0.01 -7.50 0.16
CA LEU A 142 0.63 -7.19 1.45
C LEU A 142 1.62 -8.28 1.90
N MET A 143 1.24 -9.56 1.78
CA MET A 143 2.11 -10.67 2.15
C MET A 143 3.33 -10.75 1.25
N SER A 144 3.16 -10.49 -0.05
CA SER A 144 4.26 -10.39 -1.01
C SER A 144 5.25 -9.29 -0.60
N TYR A 145 4.76 -8.10 -0.23
CA TYR A 145 5.60 -7.01 0.24
C TYR A 145 6.33 -7.34 1.56
N VAL A 146 5.65 -8.00 2.50
CA VAL A 146 6.25 -8.46 3.77
C VAL A 146 7.35 -9.47 3.51
N TYR A 147 7.07 -10.48 2.68
CA TYR A 147 8.04 -11.52 2.31
C TYR A 147 9.27 -10.89 1.64
N PHE A 148 9.07 -10.02 0.66
CA PHE A 148 10.15 -9.30 -0.01
C PHE A 148 10.99 -8.49 0.99
N THR A 149 10.35 -7.78 1.91
CA THR A 149 11.08 -7.00 2.94
C THR A 149 11.91 -7.93 3.83
N TYR A 150 11.33 -9.04 4.27
CA TYR A 150 12.00 -10.03 5.12
C TYR A 150 13.21 -10.67 4.43
N THR A 151 13.08 -11.06 3.15
CA THR A 151 14.20 -11.65 2.39
C THR A 151 15.36 -10.66 2.24
N ASN A 152 15.08 -9.40 1.94
CA ASN A 152 16.13 -8.38 1.83
C ASN A 152 16.80 -8.12 3.18
N ILE A 153 16.07 -8.15 4.30
CA ILE A 153 16.67 -8.02 5.64
C ILE A 153 17.63 -9.16 5.93
N ILE A 154 17.24 -10.41 5.68
CA ILE A 154 18.10 -11.59 5.87
C ILE A 154 19.37 -11.49 5.00
N GLU A 155 19.24 -11.06 3.75
CA GLU A 155 20.40 -10.89 2.86
C GLU A 155 21.36 -9.83 3.37
N LEU A 156 20.86 -8.73 3.94
CA LEU A 156 21.71 -7.70 4.55
C LEU A 156 22.44 -8.23 5.79
N GLU A 157 21.76 -8.99 6.66
CA GLU A 157 22.39 -9.61 7.82
C GLU A 157 23.52 -10.56 7.41
N LYS A 158 23.34 -11.36 6.35
CA LYS A 158 24.37 -12.26 5.82
C LYS A 158 25.59 -11.53 5.24
N ASN A 159 25.39 -10.34 4.68
CA ASN A 159 26.42 -9.55 4.01
C ASN A 159 27.06 -8.48 4.91
N THR A 160 26.61 -8.36 6.17
CA THR A 160 27.24 -7.44 7.12
C THR A 160 28.42 -8.16 7.79
N PRO A 161 29.67 -7.71 7.60
CA PRO A 161 30.81 -8.36 8.23
C PRO A 161 30.67 -8.27 9.76
N LEU A 162 30.91 -9.39 10.45
CA LEU A 162 31.06 -9.41 11.91
C LEU A 162 32.23 -8.49 12.26
N THR A 163 31.94 -7.26 12.69
CA THR A 163 32.95 -6.42 13.35
C THR A 163 33.47 -7.20 14.56
N PRO A 164 34.78 -7.52 14.63
CA PRO A 164 35.33 -8.11 15.84
C PRO A 164 35.06 -7.15 16.99
N ALA A 165 34.47 -7.68 18.07
CA ALA A 165 34.31 -6.92 19.31
C ALA A 165 35.69 -6.37 19.68
N GLN A 166 35.79 -5.04 19.76
CA GLN A 166 37.01 -4.39 20.24
C GLN A 166 37.21 -4.82 21.69
N SER A 167 38.26 -5.61 21.89
CA SER A 167 38.79 -6.11 23.16
C SER A 167 39.31 -5.01 24.06
#